data_AF-W5Z3C4-F1
#
_entry.id   AF-W5Z3C4-F1
#
_cell.length_a   1.000
_cell.length_b   1.000
_cell.length_c   1.000
_cell.angle_alpha   90.00
_cell.angle_beta   90.00
_cell.angle_gamma   90.00
#
_symmetry.space_group_name_H-M   'P 1'
#
loop_
_entity.id
_entity.type
_entity.pdbx_description
1 polymer ?
#
loop_
_entity_poly.entity_id
_entity_poly.type
_entity_poly.pdbx_seq_one_letter_code
_entity_poly.pdbx_strand_id
1 'polypeptide(L)'
;MLEDCFLDMQGSSTEPWIESALHLQGQSELACPNGERHTLHPDAALLMRVDQQGSQFQLHKGQLVRHVGASSTLSTLRPRFGGNLPATLKAFDVPYGDSCHIRTMTPSARLRQLALDCFLTTPMALAAT
;
A
#
# COMPACT_ATOMS: atom_id res chain seq x y z
N MET A 1 -15.78 21.92 -11.30
CA MET A 1 -14.30 21.94 -11.50
C MET A 1 -13.74 20.75 -10.73
N LEU A 2 -12.67 20.11 -11.20
CA LEU A 2 -12.02 19.04 -10.42
C LEU A 2 -11.16 19.67 -9.33
N GLU A 3 -11.14 19.03 -8.17
CA GLU A 3 -10.39 19.45 -6.98
C GLU A 3 -9.36 18.39 -6.58
N ASP A 4 -8.42 18.79 -5.71
CA ASP A 4 -7.50 17.84 -5.09
C ASP A 4 -8.27 16.97 -4.08
N CYS A 5 -7.93 15.70 -4.00
CA CYS A 5 -8.55 14.74 -3.10
C CYS A 5 -7.53 14.23 -2.08
N PHE A 6 -7.97 14.13 -0.82
CA PHE A 6 -7.16 13.67 0.31
C PHE A 6 -7.82 12.45 0.92
N LEU A 7 -7.07 11.37 1.08
CA LEU A 7 -7.56 10.10 1.64
C LEU A 7 -6.70 9.74 2.85
N ASP A 8 -7.29 9.81 4.03
CA ASP A 8 -6.60 9.42 5.26
C ASP A 8 -6.40 7.90 5.29
N MET A 9 -5.18 7.47 5.56
CA MET A 9 -4.87 6.06 5.72
C MET A 9 -5.12 5.67 7.17
N GLN A 10 -6.13 4.84 7.40
CA GLN A 10 -6.38 4.26 8.71
C GLN A 10 -5.57 2.97 8.84
N GLY A 11 -4.85 2.82 9.95
CA GLY A 11 -4.12 1.59 10.25
C GLY A 11 -5.07 0.39 10.22
N SER A 12 -4.67 -0.67 9.50
CA SER A 12 -5.54 -1.82 9.24
C SER A 12 -5.49 -2.89 10.35
N SER A 13 -4.71 -2.68 11.41
CA SER A 13 -4.44 -3.68 12.44
C SER A 13 -4.02 -3.06 13.77
N THR A 14 -4.09 -3.87 14.83
CA THR A 14 -3.52 -3.58 16.16
C THR A 14 -2.28 -4.43 16.46
N GLU A 15 -1.82 -5.21 15.49
CA GLU A 15 -0.60 -6.02 15.54
C GLU A 15 0.34 -5.69 14.36
N PRO A 16 1.62 -6.10 14.39
CA PRO A 16 2.55 -5.88 13.28
C PRO A 16 1.99 -6.37 11.94
N TRP A 17 1.95 -5.48 10.95
CA TRP A 17 1.34 -5.71 9.65
C TRP A 17 2.19 -5.12 8.53
N ILE A 18 1.94 -5.55 7.31
CA ILE A 18 2.51 -4.93 6.11
C ILE A 18 1.42 -4.78 5.06
N GLU A 19 1.60 -3.79 4.21
CA GLU A 19 0.79 -3.54 3.04
C GLU A 19 1.66 -3.31 1.82
N SER A 20 1.19 -3.81 0.68
CA SER A 20 1.71 -3.45 -0.62
C SER A 20 0.69 -2.63 -1.39
N ALA A 21 1.15 -1.59 -2.08
CA ALA A 21 0.33 -0.77 -2.97
C ALA A 21 0.98 -0.64 -4.35
N LEU A 22 0.16 -0.68 -5.39
CA LEU A 22 0.56 -0.45 -6.78
C LEU A 22 -0.52 0.38 -7.48
N HIS A 23 -0.09 1.41 -8.21
CA HIS A 23 -0.95 2.09 -9.17
C HIS A 23 -0.80 1.43 -10.54
N LEU A 24 -1.91 1.15 -11.21
CA LEU A 24 -1.92 0.72 -12.61
C LEU A 24 -2.08 1.92 -13.55
N GLN A 25 -2.64 3.01 -13.03
CA GLN A 25 -2.84 4.26 -13.73
C GLN A 25 -2.81 5.41 -12.72
N GLY A 26 -2.37 6.59 -13.18
CA GLY A 26 -2.39 7.82 -12.41
C GLY A 26 -1.30 7.87 -11.35
N GLN A 27 -1.32 8.96 -10.58
CA GLN A 27 -0.33 9.24 -9.56
C GLN A 27 -0.98 9.78 -8.28
N SER A 28 -0.41 9.43 -7.14
CA SER A 28 -0.66 10.10 -5.85
C SER A 28 0.64 10.33 -5.10
N GLU A 29 0.57 11.16 -4.06
CA GLU A 29 1.61 11.28 -3.04
C GLU A 29 1.10 10.72 -1.71
N LEU A 30 1.90 9.89 -1.05
CA LEU A 30 1.69 9.49 0.33
C LEU A 30 2.49 10.43 1.23
N ALA A 31 1.81 11.22 2.05
CA ALA A 31 2.41 11.98 3.13
C ALA A 31 2.39 11.13 4.41
N CYS A 32 3.54 11.04 5.08
CA CYS A 32 3.73 10.19 6.25
C CYS A 32 3.84 11.03 7.54
N PRO A 33 3.51 10.45 8.71
CA PRO A 33 3.58 11.15 9.99
C PRO A 33 5.00 11.60 10.37
N ASN A 34 6.02 10.89 9.88
CA ASN A 34 7.43 11.26 10.05
C ASN A 34 7.89 12.41 9.13
N GLY A 35 6.98 12.98 8.32
CA GLY A 35 7.26 14.06 7.37
C GLY A 35 7.79 13.60 6.01
N GLU A 36 8.03 12.29 5.82
CA GLU A 36 8.41 11.76 4.51
C GLU A 36 7.25 11.82 3.53
N ARG A 37 7.60 11.91 2.25
CA ARG A 37 6.65 11.89 1.14
C ARG A 37 7.10 10.90 0.08
N HIS A 38 6.16 10.08 -0.39
CA HIS A 38 6.43 9.02 -1.36
C HIS A 38 5.45 9.11 -2.52
N THR A 39 5.95 9.15 -3.75
CA THR A 39 5.09 9.16 -4.94
C THR A 39 4.74 7.74 -5.36
N LEU A 40 3.45 7.48 -5.62
CA LEU A 40 2.98 6.24 -6.23
C LEU A 40 2.55 6.51 -7.66
N HIS A 41 3.11 5.78 -8.60
CA HIS A 41 2.78 5.80 -10.01
C HIS A 41 3.02 4.41 -10.61
N PRO A 42 2.69 4.15 -11.89
CA PRO A 42 2.74 2.79 -12.43
C PRO A 42 4.08 2.07 -12.37
N ASP A 43 5.19 2.80 -12.21
CA ASP A 43 6.54 2.22 -12.14
C ASP A 43 7.11 2.15 -10.72
N ALA A 44 6.32 2.55 -9.72
CA ALA A 44 6.69 2.56 -8.31
C ALA A 44 5.59 1.87 -7.48
N ALA A 45 5.85 0.65 -7.04
CA ALA A 45 5.07 -0.01 -6.01
C ALA A 45 5.64 0.34 -4.63
N LEU A 46 4.78 0.37 -3.62
CA LEU A 46 5.21 0.48 -2.23
C LEU A 46 5.03 -0.86 -1.52
N LEU A 47 5.97 -1.15 -0.63
CA LEU A 47 5.78 -2.04 0.51
C LEU A 47 5.93 -1.19 1.77
N MET A 48 4.91 -1.17 2.62
CA MET A 48 4.85 -0.25 3.74
C MET A 48 4.22 -0.84 4.99
N ARG A 49 4.53 -0.21 6.11
CA ARG A 49 3.86 -0.35 7.41
C ARG A 49 3.89 0.99 8.08
N VAL A 50 2.71 1.55 8.38
CA VAL A 50 2.62 2.78 9.15
C VAL A 50 1.62 2.59 10.28
N ASP A 51 2.13 2.38 11.50
CA ASP A 51 1.31 2.19 12.70
C ASP A 51 0.75 3.54 13.21
N GLN A 52 1.49 4.62 12.97
CA GLN A 52 1.14 5.97 13.38
C GLN A 52 -0.02 6.53 12.54
N GLN A 53 -0.95 7.23 13.20
CA GLN A 53 -2.00 7.97 12.50
C GLN A 53 -1.43 9.20 11.78
N GLY A 54 -2.19 9.70 10.79
CA GLY A 54 -1.84 10.92 10.05
C GLY A 54 -1.18 10.68 8.69
N SER A 55 -1.05 9.43 8.27
CA SER A 55 -0.72 9.11 6.87
C SER A 55 -1.88 9.51 5.96
N GLN A 56 -1.57 10.14 4.83
CA GLN A 56 -2.58 10.62 3.89
C GLN A 56 -2.12 10.47 2.45
N PHE A 57 -2.97 9.91 1.59
CA PHE A 57 -2.80 9.98 0.15
C PHE A 57 -3.37 11.28 -0.40
N GLN A 58 -2.60 11.95 -1.24
CA GLN A 58 -2.94 13.18 -1.93
C GLN A 58 -3.04 12.89 -3.42
N LEU A 59 -4.22 13.10 -4.00
CA LEU A 59 -4.49 12.96 -5.42
C LEU A 59 -4.72 14.35 -6.00
N HIS A 60 -3.82 14.79 -6.85
CA HIS A 60 -3.96 16.09 -7.51
C HIS A 60 -5.10 16.08 -8.52
N LYS A 61 -5.75 17.23 -8.67
CA LYS A 61 -6.85 17.46 -9.60
C LYS A 61 -6.54 16.92 -11.00
N GLY A 62 -7.51 16.22 -11.58
CA GLY A 62 -7.38 15.62 -12.92
C GLY A 62 -6.68 14.26 -12.95
N GLN A 63 -6.17 13.74 -11.83
CA GLN A 63 -5.68 12.36 -11.77
C GLN A 63 -6.83 11.36 -11.73
N LEU A 64 -6.73 10.31 -12.55
CA LEU A 64 -7.52 9.10 -12.43
C LEU A 64 -6.60 7.97 -11.97
N VAL A 65 -6.77 7.55 -10.72
CA VAL A 65 -5.95 6.51 -10.11
C VAL A 65 -6.66 5.16 -10.18
N ARG A 66 -5.96 4.13 -10.67
CA ARG A 66 -6.34 2.73 -10.49
C ARG A 66 -5.38 2.09 -9.51
N HIS A 67 -5.86 1.82 -8.30
CA HIS A 67 -5.03 1.35 -7.19
C HIS A 67 -5.31 -0.12 -6.89
N VAL A 68 -4.24 -0.90 -6.66
CA VAL A 68 -4.31 -2.24 -6.07
C VAL A 68 -3.52 -2.22 -4.77
N GLY A 69 -4.20 -2.58 -3.68
CA GLY A 69 -3.61 -2.73 -2.36
C GLY A 69 -3.80 -4.15 -1.84
N ALA A 70 -2.87 -4.63 -1.03
CA ALA A 70 -3.03 -5.86 -0.27
C ALA A 70 -2.31 -5.73 1.06
N SER A 71 -2.98 -6.08 2.16
CA SER A 71 -2.42 -6.06 3.50
C SER A 71 -2.50 -7.43 4.17
N SER A 72 -1.58 -7.68 5.09
CA SER A 72 -1.59 -8.87 5.93
C SER A 72 -0.81 -8.62 7.22
N THR A 73 -1.23 -9.29 8.29
CA THR A 73 -0.47 -9.28 9.54
C THR A 73 0.75 -10.17 9.44
N LEU A 74 1.84 -9.81 10.12
CA LEU A 74 3.08 -10.60 10.09
C LEU A 74 2.90 -11.99 10.68
N SER A 75 2.01 -12.12 11.67
CA SER A 75 1.59 -13.41 12.25
C SER A 75 0.98 -14.33 11.18
N THR A 76 0.14 -13.81 10.28
CA THR A 76 -0.46 -14.55 9.15
C THR A 76 0.58 -14.93 8.09
N LEU A 77 1.58 -14.07 7.85
CA LEU A 77 2.61 -14.33 6.84
C LEU A 77 3.65 -15.36 7.26
N ARG A 78 4.03 -15.42 8.55
CA ARG A 78 5.07 -16.32 9.06
C ARG A 78 4.85 -17.79 8.65
N PRO A 79 3.67 -18.40 8.84
CA PRO A 79 3.43 -19.78 8.42
C PRO A 79 3.65 -20.01 6.92
N ARG A 80 3.34 -19.01 6.07
CA ARG A 80 3.53 -19.10 4.61
C ARG A 80 5.00 -19.15 4.20
N PHE A 81 5.91 -18.72 5.09
CA PHE A 81 7.36 -18.76 4.91
C PHE A 81 8.06 -19.80 5.80
N GLY A 82 7.32 -20.80 6.29
CA GLY A 82 7.92 -21.85 7.13
C GLY A 82 8.30 -21.37 8.54
N GLY A 83 7.60 -20.36 9.06
CA GLY A 83 7.75 -19.83 10.42
C GLY A 83 8.65 -18.59 10.54
N ASN A 84 9.55 -18.37 9.59
CA ASN A 84 10.47 -17.23 9.59
C ASN A 84 10.20 -16.28 8.43
N LEU A 85 10.17 -14.98 8.71
CA LEU A 85 10.03 -13.97 7.66
C LEU A 85 11.32 -13.86 6.82
N PRO A 86 11.21 -13.69 5.48
CA PRO A 86 12.36 -13.40 4.64
C PRO A 86 13.14 -12.17 5.10
N ALA A 87 14.45 -12.14 4.80
CA ALA A 87 15.31 -11.02 5.18
C ALA A 87 14.79 -9.65 4.70
N THR A 88 14.13 -9.63 3.54
CA THR A 88 13.52 -8.43 2.95
C THR A 88 12.35 -7.85 3.76
N LEU A 89 11.77 -8.63 4.67
CA LEU A 89 10.68 -8.21 5.57
C LEU A 89 11.17 -7.94 6.99
N LYS A 90 12.44 -8.21 7.32
CA LYS A 90 12.98 -8.01 8.68
C LYS A 90 12.82 -6.58 9.18
N ALA A 91 12.98 -5.59 8.30
CA ALA A 91 12.81 -4.17 8.66
C ALA A 91 11.38 -3.85 9.14
N PHE A 92 10.39 -4.67 8.77
CA PHE A 92 9.01 -4.51 9.18
C PHE A 92 8.69 -5.34 10.43
N ASP A 93 9.57 -6.22 10.88
CA ASP A 93 9.37 -7.16 12.00
C ASP A 93 9.79 -6.56 13.34
N VAL A 94 9.22 -5.39 13.64
CA VAL A 94 9.39 -4.65 14.89
C VAL A 94 8.07 -4.61 15.67
N PRO A 95 8.07 -4.33 16.98
CA PRO A 95 6.84 -4.20 17.76
C PRO A 95 5.82 -3.21 17.15
N TYR A 96 4.54 -3.39 17.45
CA TYR A 96 3.48 -2.48 17.00
C TYR A 96 3.45 -1.17 17.79
N GLY A 97 3.22 -0.06 17.08
CA GLY A 97 2.80 1.21 17.67
C GLY A 97 3.55 2.43 17.13
N ASP A 98 4.79 2.26 16.67
CA ASP A 98 5.66 3.39 16.29
C ASP A 98 6.39 3.19 14.95
N SER A 99 5.93 2.22 14.15
CA SER A 99 6.55 1.96 12.85
C SER A 99 6.07 2.94 11.79
N CYS A 100 7.00 3.54 11.05
CA CYS A 100 6.74 4.19 9.77
C CYS A 100 7.84 3.73 8.80
N HIS A 101 7.61 2.59 8.16
CA HIS A 101 8.54 1.98 7.21
C HIS A 101 7.91 1.92 5.84
N ILE A 102 8.56 2.53 4.86
CA ILE A 102 8.11 2.53 3.47
C ILE A 102 9.30 2.18 2.59
N ARG A 103 9.07 1.28 1.65
CA ARG A 103 10.04 0.92 0.63
C ARG A 103 9.40 0.99 -0.74
N THR A 104 9.93 1.86 -1.58
CA THR A 104 9.61 1.90 -3.00
C THR A 104 10.32 0.75 -3.72
N MET A 105 9.59 0.08 -4.60
CA MET A 105 10.05 -1.07 -5.36
C MET A 105 9.59 -0.93 -6.81
N THR A 106 10.43 -1.35 -7.75
CA THR A 106 9.99 -1.49 -9.14
C THR A 106 9.09 -2.72 -9.27
N PRO A 107 7.83 -2.58 -9.70
CA PRO A 107 6.93 -3.71 -9.85
C PRO A 107 7.38 -4.60 -11.01
N SER A 108 7.53 -5.89 -10.73
CA SER A 108 7.88 -6.89 -11.73
C SER A 108 6.77 -7.06 -12.76
N ALA A 109 7.10 -7.56 -13.96
CA ALA A 109 6.10 -7.86 -14.99
C ALA A 109 4.99 -8.80 -14.48
N ARG A 110 5.37 -9.80 -13.67
CA ARG A 110 4.41 -10.73 -13.03
C ARG A 110 3.45 -10.02 -12.08
N LEU A 111 3.95 -9.10 -11.24
CA LEU A 111 3.10 -8.35 -10.32
C LEU A 111 2.13 -7.43 -11.07
N ARG A 112 2.61 -6.76 -12.13
CA ARG A 112 1.76 -5.93 -12.99
C ARG A 112 0.65 -6.75 -13.63
N GLN A 113 0.97 -7.93 -14.16
CA GLN A 113 -0.04 -8.82 -14.74
C GLN A 113 -1.08 -9.26 -13.71
N LEU A 114 -0.66 -9.72 -12.52
CA LEU A 114 -1.57 -10.11 -11.45
C LEU A 114 -2.50 -8.96 -11.04
N ALA A 115 -1.97 -7.74 -10.93
CA ALA A 115 -2.75 -6.56 -10.59
C ALA A 115 -3.75 -6.17 -11.70
N LEU A 116 -3.36 -6.29 -12.97
CA LEU A 116 -4.28 -6.11 -14.10
C LEU A 116 -5.40 -7.15 -14.09
N ASP A 117 -5.06 -8.42 -13.83
CA ASP A 117 -6.03 -9.50 -13.76
C ASP A 117 -7.08 -9.20 -12.66
N CYS A 118 -6.67 -8.72 -11.47
CA CYS A 118 -7.62 -8.31 -10.41
C CYS A 118 -8.68 -7.30 -10.89
N PHE A 119 -8.33 -6.39 -11.78
CA PHE A 119 -9.27 -5.43 -12.35
C PHE A 119 -10.10 -5.98 -13.51
N LEU A 120 -9.56 -6.93 -14.28
CA LEU A 120 -10.21 -7.49 -15.47
C LEU A 120 -11.11 -8.68 -15.16
N THR A 121 -10.81 -9.46 -14.11
CA THR A 121 -11.55 -10.69 -13.76
C THR A 121 -12.65 -10.47 -12.73
N THR A 122 -12.72 -9.28 -12.13
CA THR A 122 -13.76 -8.94 -11.14
C THR A 122 -14.81 -8.05 -11.80
N PRO A 123 -16.06 -8.52 -12.06
CA PRO A 123 -17.13 -7.58 -12.34
C PRO A 123 -17.28 -6.69 -11.11
N MET A 124 -17.12 -5.37 -11.28
CA MET A 124 -17.34 -4.38 -10.23
C MET A 124 -18.77 -4.56 -9.67
N ALA A 125 -18.91 -5.31 -8.58
CA ALA A 125 -20.06 -5.16 -7.71
C ALA A 125 -19.87 -3.82 -6.99
N LEU A 126 -20.71 -2.84 -7.34
CA LEU A 126 -20.89 -1.63 -6.56
C LEU A 126 -21.11 -2.02 -5.08
N ALA A 127 -20.12 -1.79 -4.23
CA ALA A 127 -20.34 -1.68 -2.79
C ALA A 127 -20.42 -0.20 -2.47
N ALA A 128 -21.59 0.38 -2.75
CA ALA A 128 -22.03 1.62 -2.13
C ALA A 128 -22.82 1.22 -0.88
N THR A 129 -22.27 1.52 0.29
CA THR A 129 -22.99 1.65 1.56
C THR A 129 -22.35 2.79 2.34
#